data_AF-A0A952HVU9-F1
#
_entry.id   AF-A0A952HVU9-F1
#
_cell.length_a   1.000
_cell.length_b   1.000
_cell.length_c   1.000
_cell.angle_alpha   90.00
_cell.angle_beta   90.00
_cell.angle_gamma   90.00
#
_symmetry.space_group_name_H-M   'P 1'
#
loop_
_entity.id
_entity.type
_entity.pdbx_description
1 polymer ?
#
loop_
_entity_poly.entity_id
_entity_poly.type
_entity_poly.pdbx_seq_one_letter_code
_entity_poly.pdbx_strand_id
1 'polypeptide(L)'
;MCRFKSSALYAILASILWLSGCVSASTKAYETEQRRAAIERWNACLERNANTSEMPAMQVNNLIGRACEGYKRDVLALYPRNLASEVDQMLVISAYRVIESMNESNNSVNQSGKQIQTVLR
;
A
#
# COMPACT_ATOMS: atom_id res chain seq x y z
N MET A 1 -42.08 -24.51 -42.23
CA MET A 1 -42.02 -24.70 -40.76
C MET A 1 -40.57 -24.68 -40.29
N CYS A 2 -39.97 -23.53 -39.93
CA CYS A 2 -38.62 -23.50 -39.30
C CYS A 2 -38.25 -22.16 -38.62
N ARG A 3 -39.22 -21.29 -38.26
CA ARG A 3 -38.93 -19.99 -37.60
C ARG A 3 -39.18 -19.96 -36.09
N PHE A 4 -39.83 -20.98 -35.53
CA PHE A 4 -40.14 -21.07 -34.10
C PHE A 4 -38.96 -21.59 -33.25
N LYS A 5 -38.07 -22.41 -33.82
CA LYS A 5 -36.95 -23.02 -33.06
C LYS A 5 -35.84 -22.03 -32.71
N SER A 6 -35.59 -21.03 -33.56
CA SER A 6 -34.53 -20.03 -33.31
C SER A 6 -34.86 -19.11 -32.14
N SER A 7 -36.13 -18.71 -31.98
CA SER A 7 -36.54 -17.77 -30.93
C SER A 7 -36.40 -18.36 -29.51
N ALA A 8 -36.66 -19.66 -29.36
CA ALA A 8 -36.47 -20.36 -28.09
C ALA A 8 -34.99 -20.43 -27.65
N LEU A 9 -34.06 -20.60 -28.61
CA LEU A 9 -32.62 -20.62 -28.30
C LEU A 9 -32.10 -19.25 -27.85
N TYR A 10 -32.59 -18.16 -28.45
CA TYR A 10 -32.22 -16.80 -28.01
C TYR A 10 -32.77 -16.45 -26.62
N ALA A 11 -33.99 -16.92 -26.29
CA ALA A 11 -34.57 -16.71 -24.97
C ALA A 11 -33.82 -17.45 -23.85
N ILE A 12 -33.30 -18.65 -24.13
CA ILE A 12 -32.49 -19.44 -23.18
C ILE A 12 -31.09 -18.82 -23.02
N LEU A 13 -30.47 -18.35 -24.09
CA LEU A 13 -29.18 -17.63 -24.00
C LEU A 13 -29.32 -16.33 -23.20
N ALA A 14 -30.40 -15.59 -23.40
CA ALA A 14 -30.66 -14.36 -22.67
C ALA A 14 -30.85 -14.60 -21.16
N SER A 15 -31.50 -15.70 -20.75
CA SER A 15 -31.70 -15.99 -19.32
C SER A 15 -30.43 -16.46 -18.60
N ILE A 16 -29.50 -17.14 -19.28
CA ILE A 16 -28.20 -17.53 -18.69
C ILE A 16 -27.32 -16.31 -18.42
N LEU A 17 -27.36 -15.28 -19.27
CA LEU A 17 -26.61 -14.03 -19.10
C LEU A 17 -27.07 -13.19 -17.91
N TRP A 18 -28.30 -13.38 -17.43
CA TRP A 18 -28.82 -12.65 -16.26
C TRP A 18 -28.48 -13.35 -14.94
N LEU A 19 -28.21 -14.66 -14.97
CA LEU A 19 -27.82 -15.44 -13.78
C LEU A 19 -26.32 -15.37 -13.47
N SER A 20 -25.48 -14.93 -14.41
CA SER A 20 -24.04 -14.70 -14.19
C SER A 20 -23.72 -13.32 -13.60
N GLY A 21 -24.73 -12.45 -13.38
CA GLY A 21 -24.56 -11.09 -12.88
C GLY A 21 -24.55 -10.91 -11.35
N CYS A 22 -24.72 -11.97 -10.56
CA CYS A 22 -24.95 -11.85 -9.11
C CYS A 22 -23.96 -12.66 -8.26
N VAL A 23 -22.66 -12.57 -8.54
CA VAL A 23 -21.61 -13.12 -7.66
C VAL A 23 -20.51 -12.05 -7.41
N SER A 24 -20.67 -11.35 -6.29
CA SER A 24 -19.61 -10.97 -5.35
C SER A 24 -18.35 -10.21 -5.82
N ALA A 25 -18.35 -9.52 -6.96
CA ALA A 25 -17.21 -8.70 -7.39
C ALA A 25 -17.07 -7.37 -6.60
N SER A 26 -18.15 -6.86 -6.02
CA SER A 26 -18.17 -5.51 -5.41
C SER A 26 -17.52 -5.41 -4.03
N THR A 27 -17.56 -6.47 -3.22
CA THR A 27 -17.01 -6.42 -1.83
C THR A 27 -15.51 -6.61 -1.80
N LYS A 28 -14.97 -7.51 -2.62
CA LYS A 28 -13.52 -7.75 -2.70
C LYS A 28 -12.75 -6.53 -3.22
N ALA A 29 -13.30 -5.85 -4.23
CA ALA A 29 -12.68 -4.63 -4.78
C ALA A 29 -12.63 -3.49 -3.75
N TYR A 30 -13.69 -3.33 -2.95
CA TYR A 30 -13.76 -2.33 -1.90
C TYR A 30 -12.75 -2.61 -0.77
N GLU A 31 -12.64 -3.85 -0.31
CA GLU A 31 -11.65 -4.24 0.70
C GLU A 31 -10.21 -4.03 0.22
N THR A 32 -9.92 -4.34 -1.06
CA THR A 32 -8.59 -4.10 -1.63
C THR A 32 -8.23 -2.62 -1.68
N GLU A 33 -9.20 -1.76 -2.01
CA GLU A 33 -8.98 -0.31 -2.08
C GLU A 33 -8.75 0.28 -0.68
N GLN A 34 -9.51 -0.16 0.31
CA GLN A 34 -9.31 0.25 1.70
C GLN A 34 -7.92 -0.14 2.22
N ARG A 35 -7.46 -1.37 1.92
CA ARG A 35 -6.11 -1.83 2.28
C ARG A 35 -5.04 -0.97 1.63
N ARG A 36 -5.17 -0.70 0.33
CA ARG A 36 -4.22 0.14 -0.41
C ARG A 36 -4.14 1.54 0.20
N ALA A 37 -5.28 2.18 0.45
CA ALA A 37 -5.34 3.51 1.04
C ALA A 37 -4.76 3.57 2.46
N ALA A 38 -4.93 2.53 3.28
CA ALA A 38 -4.32 2.46 4.61
C ALA A 38 -2.79 2.33 4.53
N ILE A 39 -2.28 1.47 3.64
CA ILE A 39 -0.83 1.31 3.42
C ILE A 39 -0.21 2.59 2.88
N GLU A 40 -0.90 3.29 1.98
CA GLU A 40 -0.44 4.58 1.46
C GLU A 40 -0.33 5.64 2.56
N ARG A 41 -1.33 5.73 3.45
CA ARG A 41 -1.29 6.63 4.61
C ARG A 41 -0.14 6.28 5.57
N TRP A 42 0.14 4.99 5.76
CA TRP A 42 1.28 4.51 6.53
C TRP A 42 2.61 4.96 5.90
N ASN A 43 2.81 4.73 4.61
CA ASN A 43 4.02 5.11 3.89
C ASN A 43 4.24 6.64 3.91
N ALA A 44 3.17 7.41 3.67
CA ALA A 44 3.23 8.87 3.72
C ALA A 44 3.64 9.39 5.11
N CYS A 45 3.22 8.72 6.19
CA CYS A 45 3.66 9.06 7.54
C CYS A 45 5.17 8.82 7.71
N LEU A 46 5.66 7.67 7.25
CA LEU A 46 7.09 7.34 7.32
C LEU A 46 7.93 8.35 6.56
N GLU A 47 7.58 8.66 5.31
CA GLU A 47 8.33 9.59 4.47
C GLU A 47 8.41 11.01 5.06
N ARG A 48 7.30 11.52 5.60
CA ARG A 48 7.26 12.86 6.22
C ARG A 48 8.17 12.96 7.44
N ASN A 49 8.15 11.93 8.29
CA ASN A 49 8.90 11.95 9.54
C ASN A 49 10.36 11.49 9.36
N ALA A 50 10.66 10.71 8.32
CA ALA A 50 12.03 10.32 7.97
C ALA A 50 12.83 11.50 7.38
N ASN A 51 12.17 12.41 6.65
CA ASN A 51 12.83 13.61 6.11
C ASN A 51 13.18 14.67 7.17
N THR A 52 12.57 14.63 8.35
CA THR A 52 12.70 15.73 9.33
C THR A 52 13.91 15.58 10.26
N SER A 53 14.60 14.45 10.25
CA SER A 53 15.79 14.23 11.07
C SER A 53 16.63 13.14 10.43
N GLU A 54 17.96 13.27 10.44
CA GLU A 54 18.92 12.20 10.17
C GLU A 54 18.73 11.07 11.21
N MET A 55 17.61 10.36 11.10
CA MET A 55 17.13 9.48 12.14
C MET A 55 17.86 8.15 11.99
N PRO A 56 18.69 7.74 12.97
CA PRO A 56 19.37 6.46 12.89
C PRO A 56 18.32 5.34 12.90
N ALA A 57 18.59 4.25 12.18
CA ALA A 57 17.69 3.09 12.09
C ALA A 57 17.24 2.56 13.48
N MET A 58 18.04 2.74 14.53
CA MET A 58 17.67 2.37 15.90
C MET A 58 16.47 3.15 16.46
N GLN A 59 16.08 4.29 15.87
CA GLN A 59 14.94 5.11 16.31
C GLN A 59 13.65 4.84 15.52
N VAL A 60 13.68 3.94 14.52
CA VAL A 60 12.50 3.58 13.71
C VAL A 60 11.33 3.15 14.58
N ASN A 61 11.56 2.34 15.61
CA ASN A 61 10.49 1.89 16.52
C ASN A 61 9.89 3.04 17.33
N ASN A 62 10.69 4.05 17.71
CA ASN A 62 10.19 5.24 18.39
C ASN A 62 9.37 6.11 17.44
N LEU A 63 9.80 6.24 16.18
CA LEU A 63 9.04 6.93 15.13
C LEU A 63 7.68 6.27 14.92
N ILE A 64 7.67 4.96 14.72
CA ILE A 64 6.46 4.17 14.54
C ILE A 64 5.55 4.36 15.76
N GLY A 65 6.08 4.20 16.97
CA GLY A 65 5.29 4.26 18.20
C GLY A 65 4.72 5.64 18.53
N ARG A 66 5.39 6.73 18.13
CA ARG A 66 4.96 8.10 18.49
C ARG A 66 4.22 8.83 17.37
N ALA A 67 4.64 8.66 16.12
CA ALA A 67 4.14 9.44 14.99
C ALA A 67 3.22 8.64 14.07
N CYS A 68 3.48 7.33 13.89
CA CYS A 68 2.78 6.52 12.89
C CYS A 68 1.92 5.38 13.47
N GLU A 69 1.77 5.30 14.80
CA GLU A 69 1.09 4.19 15.48
C GLU A 69 -0.39 4.08 15.08
N GLY A 70 -1.08 5.21 14.92
CA GLY A 70 -2.45 5.24 14.43
C GLY A 70 -2.59 4.64 13.03
N TYR A 71 -1.69 4.98 12.11
CA TYR A 71 -1.70 4.42 10.75
C TYR A 71 -1.34 2.93 10.73
N LYS A 72 -0.43 2.49 11.61
CA LYS A 72 -0.13 1.07 11.81
C LYS A 72 -1.39 0.30 12.23
N ARG A 73 -2.12 0.85 13.19
CA ARG A 73 -3.37 0.26 13.70
C ARG A 73 -4.45 0.19 12.63
N ASP A 74 -4.59 1.23 11.82
CA ASP A 74 -5.52 1.27 10.68
C ASP A 74 -5.22 0.16 9.67
N VAL A 75 -3.95 -0.09 9.35
CA VAL A 75 -3.56 -1.18 8.45
C VAL A 75 -3.91 -2.52 9.09
N LEU A 76 -3.51 -2.76 10.34
CA LEU A 76 -3.74 -4.04 11.03
C LEU A 76 -5.23 -4.37 11.17
N ALA A 77 -6.10 -3.37 11.31
CA ALA A 77 -7.56 -3.56 11.39
C ALA A 77 -8.18 -4.13 10.10
N LEU A 78 -7.50 -4.01 8.96
CA LEU A 78 -7.97 -4.49 7.65
C LEU A 78 -7.54 -5.92 7.32
N TYR A 79 -6.73 -6.53 8.18
CA TYR A 79 -6.26 -7.91 8.04
C TYR A 79 -6.89 -8.82 9.10
N PRO A 80 -7.11 -10.10 8.79
CA PRO A 80 -7.64 -11.05 9.76
C PRO A 80 -6.63 -11.27 10.89
N ARG A 81 -7.11 -11.55 12.11
CA ARG A 81 -6.30 -11.60 13.33
C ARG A 81 -5.14 -12.60 13.28
N ASN A 82 -5.29 -13.69 12.53
CA ASN A 82 -4.24 -14.69 12.34
C ASN A 82 -3.04 -14.16 11.53
N LEU A 83 -3.22 -13.11 10.73
CA LEU A 83 -2.16 -12.45 9.96
C LEU A 83 -1.63 -11.18 10.64
N ALA A 84 -2.23 -10.75 11.75
CA ALA A 84 -1.87 -9.49 12.39
C ALA A 84 -0.37 -9.42 12.76
N SER A 85 0.20 -10.50 13.30
CA SER A 85 1.63 -10.57 13.65
C SER A 85 2.54 -10.49 12.41
N GLU A 86 2.17 -11.18 11.33
CA GLU A 86 2.95 -11.19 10.08
C GLU A 86 2.92 -9.81 9.41
N VAL A 87 1.74 -9.19 9.35
CA VAL A 87 1.56 -7.84 8.80
C VAL A 87 2.29 -6.82 9.67
N ASP A 88 2.27 -6.96 10.99
CA ASP A 88 3.02 -6.09 11.91
C ASP A 88 4.51 -6.09 11.60
N GLN A 89 5.10 -7.28 11.46
CA GLN A 89 6.50 -7.45 11.11
C GLN A 89 6.81 -6.87 9.73
N MET A 90 5.95 -7.12 8.74
CA MET A 90 6.11 -6.58 7.39
C MET A 90 6.10 -5.04 7.39
N LEU A 91 5.21 -4.42 8.16
CA LEU A 91 5.15 -2.97 8.31
C LEU A 91 6.41 -2.42 8.96
N VAL A 92 6.90 -3.05 10.02
CA VAL A 92 8.16 -2.64 10.67
C VAL A 92 9.33 -2.76 9.68
N ILE A 93 9.48 -3.89 8.99
CA ILE A 93 10.53 -4.09 7.97
C ILE A 93 10.43 -3.04 6.85
N SER A 94 9.21 -2.72 6.40
CA SER A 94 9.00 -1.70 5.38
C SER A 94 9.47 -0.32 5.84
N ALA A 95 9.25 0.02 7.12
CA ALA A 95 9.68 1.29 7.69
C ALA A 95 11.21 1.42 7.74
N TYR A 96 11.91 0.35 8.13
CA TYR A 96 13.37 0.30 8.08
C TYR A 96 13.90 0.56 6.68
N ARG A 97 13.32 -0.10 5.66
CA ARG A 97 13.75 0.06 4.26
C ARG A 97 13.55 1.50 3.75
N VAL A 98 12.41 2.12 4.07
CA VAL A 98 12.15 3.52 3.66
C VAL A 98 13.19 4.45 4.26
N ILE A 99 13.46 4.32 5.56
CA ILE A 99 14.44 5.17 6.28
C ILE A 99 15.87 4.95 5.76
N GLU A 100 16.26 3.70 5.52
CA GLU A 100 17.56 3.36 4.93
C GLU A 100 17.75 3.99 3.55
N SER A 101 16.76 3.87 2.66
CA SER A 101 16.82 4.44 1.31
C SER A 101 16.91 5.98 1.29
N MET A 102 16.31 6.64 2.28
CA MET A 102 16.41 8.10 2.45
C MET A 102 17.80 8.52 2.96
N ASN A 103 18.39 7.74 3.87
CA ASN A 103 19.73 8.01 4.38
C ASN A 103 20.80 7.88 3.27
N GLU A 104 20.68 6.88 2.40
CA GLU A 104 21.54 6.74 1.21
C GLU A 104 21.40 7.94 0.27
N SER A 105 20.17 8.41 0.04
CA SER A 105 19.88 9.56 -0.82
C SER A 105 20.50 10.86 -0.27
N ASN A 106 20.39 11.10 1.04
CA ASN A 106 20.98 12.28 1.68
C ASN A 106 22.51 12.28 1.63
N ASN A 107 23.15 11.12 1.77
CA ASN A 107 24.60 11.00 1.64
C ASN A 107 25.10 11.32 0.22
N SER A 108 24.34 10.92 -0.81
CA SER A 108 24.66 11.24 -2.21
C SER A 108 24.53 12.73 -2.53
N VAL A 109 23.47 13.39 -2.03
CA VAL A 109 23.25 14.84 -2.20
C VAL A 109 24.36 15.65 -1.51
N ASN A 110 24.75 15.26 -0.29
CA ASN A 110 25.82 15.91 0.45
C ASN A 110 27.21 15.74 -0.22
N GLN A 111 27.46 14.64 -0.93
CA GLN A 111 28.68 14.46 -1.72
C GLN A 111 28.72 15.37 -2.97
N SER A 112 27.59 15.53 -3.66
CA SER A 112 27.52 16.38 -4.85
C SER A 112 27.65 17.87 -4.51
N GLY A 113 27.04 18.33 -3.41
CA GLY A 113 27.17 19.72 -2.94
C GLY A 113 28.60 20.10 -2.54
N LYS A 114 29.38 19.17 -1.98
CA LYS A 114 30.80 19.40 -1.66
C LYS A 114 31.68 19.53 -2.91
N GLN A 115 31.41 18.80 -3.99
CA GLN A 115 32.23 18.88 -5.20
C GLN A 115 32.04 20.20 -5.96
N ILE A 116 30.85 20.80 -5.93
CA ILE A 116 30.62 22.11 -6.59
C ILE A 116 31.39 23.24 -5.88
N GLN A 117 31.54 23.15 -4.56
CA GLN A 117 32.28 24.15 -3.77
C GLN A 117 33.80 24.09 -3.96
N THR A 118 34.36 22.93 -4.33
CA THR A 118 35.81 22.81 -4.60
C THR A 118 36.21 23.28 -6.00
N VAL A 119 35.27 23.42 -6.93
CA VAL A 119 35.54 23.88 -8.31
C VAL A 119 35.40 25.40 -8.46
N LEU A 120 34.72 26.06 -7.51
CA LEU A 120 34.50 27.52 -7.48
C LEU A 120 35.47 28.27 -6.54
N ARG A 121 36.57 27.64 -6.11
CA ARG A 121 37.59 28.26 -5.26
C ARG A 121 38.97 28.27 -5.90
#